data_AF-A0A1A8WMC7-F1
#
_entry.id   AF-A0A1A8WMC7-F1
#
_cell.length_a   1.000
_cell.length_b   1.000
_cell.length_c   1.000
_cell.angle_alpha   90.00
_cell.angle_beta   90.00
_cell.angle_gamma   90.00
#
_symmetry.space_group_name_H-M   'P 1'
#
loop_
_entity.id
_entity.type
_entity.pdbx_description
1 polymer ?
#
loop_
_entity_poly.entity_id
_entity_poly.type
_entity_poly.pdbx_seq_one_letter_code
_entity_poly.pdbx_strand_id
1 'polypeptide(L)'
;MTYSKCPIKELKSVKYDAMLNSPVDNCKFCSYCEDKNITLRNQFWFKSFCYQFARNVQTVYEIIGSIPSLKEKRCNDLIYWIYDRVINTHKQNYLSQKQLNTVADILKVWNDINDKSEYKTYSPKCETAFDTLDFNEQSRRKILDDYCENYDSFKEKLKKNTKYCNTYYDYLNNQPNIYELSLQVCPNGGTVRSYCQNLCKDKINNYKNLLDTSACNPTRIEQENNNFITKQKCDEEKDLKFQAGLNSIVCDNSYLNFSDHRVIFLILFTVWGIFLTFLFLYKMSPFGSWIKNILQKKKKIQINFDEENENELFSNYSENLNANFRDTEYNLPYN
;
A
#
# COMPACT_ATOMS: atom_id res chain seq x y z
N MET A 1 25.63 -7.15 5.92
CA MET A 1 25.72 -6.21 4.77
C MET A 1 24.94 -4.96 5.11
N THR A 2 25.62 -3.86 5.41
CA THR A 2 25.00 -2.55 5.59
C THR A 2 24.59 -2.02 4.22
N TYR A 3 23.31 -2.12 3.88
CA TYR A 3 22.78 -1.47 2.68
C TYR A 3 23.03 0.03 2.78
N SER A 4 23.91 0.53 1.93
CA SER A 4 24.18 1.97 1.80
C SER A 4 22.90 2.67 1.34
N LYS A 5 22.23 3.39 2.24
CA LYS A 5 21.01 4.17 1.95
C LYS A 5 21.31 5.18 0.83
N CYS A 6 20.46 5.22 -0.20
CA CYS A 6 20.60 6.16 -1.31
C CYS A 6 20.61 7.63 -0.80
N PRO A 7 21.68 8.42 -1.01
CA PRO A 7 21.82 9.78 -0.46
C PRO A 7 20.88 10.79 -1.13
N ILE A 8 20.40 10.50 -2.34
CA ILE A 8 19.44 11.34 -3.07
C ILE A 8 18.09 11.40 -2.32
N LYS A 9 17.75 10.36 -1.54
CA LYS A 9 16.56 10.34 -0.66
C LYS A 9 16.61 11.38 0.46
N GLU A 10 17.72 12.10 0.62
CA GLU A 10 17.83 13.20 1.56
C GLU A 10 17.33 14.54 1.00
N LEU A 11 17.22 14.67 -0.33
CA LEU A 11 16.71 15.86 -1.00
C LEU A 11 15.27 16.14 -0.57
N LYS A 12 14.95 17.43 -0.41
CA LYS A 12 13.65 17.87 0.14
C LYS A 12 12.49 17.42 -0.75
N SER A 13 12.60 17.63 -2.06
CA SER A 13 11.52 17.25 -2.97
C SER A 13 11.35 15.73 -3.02
N VAL A 14 12.45 14.97 -3.04
CA VAL A 14 12.42 13.49 -3.04
C VAL A 14 11.81 12.94 -1.76
N LYS A 15 12.11 13.52 -0.61
CA LYS A 15 11.46 13.17 0.67
C LYS A 15 9.97 13.46 0.63
N TYR A 16 9.59 14.62 0.09
CA TYR A 16 8.20 15.02 0.00
C TYR A 16 7.41 14.10 -0.94
N ASP A 17 7.94 13.79 -2.12
CA ASP A 17 7.39 12.80 -3.05
C ASP A 17 7.22 11.42 -2.39
N ALA A 18 8.22 10.97 -1.62
CA ALA A 18 8.13 9.70 -0.89
C ALA A 18 6.97 9.72 0.12
N MET A 19 6.77 10.84 0.82
CA MET A 19 5.68 11.03 1.78
C MET A 19 4.30 10.97 1.11
N LEU A 20 4.13 11.61 -0.06
CA LEU A 20 2.90 11.54 -0.86
C LEU A 20 2.57 10.12 -1.34
N ASN A 21 3.61 9.28 -1.49
CA ASN A 21 3.49 7.90 -1.92
C ASN A 21 3.37 6.88 -0.78
N SER A 22 3.47 7.31 0.47
CA SER A 22 3.28 6.44 1.63
C SER A 22 1.90 5.78 1.66
N PRO A 23 1.75 4.58 2.26
CA PRO A 23 0.47 3.94 2.46
C PRO A 23 -0.52 4.84 3.22
N VAL A 24 -1.81 4.62 2.99
CA VAL A 24 -2.88 5.31 3.71
C VAL A 24 -3.03 4.66 5.09
N ASP A 25 -2.86 5.45 6.14
CA ASP A 25 -3.08 5.07 7.52
C ASP A 25 -4.31 5.80 8.09
N ASN A 26 -4.11 6.93 8.76
CA ASN A 26 -5.15 7.79 9.31
C ASN A 26 -5.54 8.84 8.27
N CYS A 27 -6.78 8.77 7.80
CA CYS A 27 -7.27 9.64 6.73
C CYS A 27 -8.66 10.19 7.07
N LYS A 28 -8.71 11.43 7.57
CA LYS A 28 -9.97 12.09 7.91
C LYS A 28 -10.85 12.35 6.68
N PHE A 29 -10.23 12.52 5.52
CA PHE A 29 -10.91 12.92 4.28
C PHE A 29 -11.26 11.75 3.36
N CYS A 30 -10.92 10.50 3.71
CA CYS A 30 -11.15 9.38 2.82
C CYS A 30 -12.65 9.09 2.60
N SER A 31 -13.53 9.51 3.52
CA SER A 31 -14.97 9.42 3.34
C SER A 31 -15.50 10.24 2.15
N TYR A 32 -14.81 11.33 1.75
CA TYR A 32 -15.19 12.10 0.57
C TYR A 32 -15.04 11.32 -0.74
N CYS A 33 -14.22 10.26 -0.76
CA CYS A 33 -14.08 9.37 -1.92
C CYS A 33 -15.30 8.46 -2.15
N GLU A 34 -16.20 8.36 -1.17
CA GLU A 34 -17.40 7.53 -1.24
C GLU A 34 -18.63 8.30 -1.73
N ASP A 35 -18.49 9.59 -2.06
CA ASP A 35 -19.59 10.42 -2.55
C ASP A 35 -20.20 9.83 -3.84
N LYS A 36 -21.53 9.78 -3.90
CA LYS A 36 -22.28 9.20 -5.02
C LYS A 36 -22.07 9.96 -6.34
N ASN A 37 -21.64 11.21 -6.30
CA ASN A 37 -21.35 12.04 -7.47
C ASN A 37 -20.01 11.70 -8.14
N ILE A 38 -19.19 10.88 -7.49
CA ILE A 38 -17.94 10.34 -8.02
C ILE A 38 -18.28 9.11 -8.87
N THR A 39 -17.94 9.18 -10.14
CA THR A 39 -18.26 8.16 -11.14
C THR A 39 -17.45 6.88 -10.90
N LEU A 40 -16.16 7.04 -10.61
CA LEU A 40 -15.20 5.95 -10.47
C LEU A 40 -15.13 5.37 -9.04
N ARG A 41 -15.96 5.81 -8.09
CA ARG A 41 -15.87 5.44 -6.66
C ARG A 41 -15.81 3.93 -6.38
N ASN A 42 -16.50 3.13 -7.20
CA ASN A 42 -16.58 1.67 -7.04
C ASN A 42 -15.41 0.93 -7.71
N GLN A 43 -14.58 1.62 -8.49
CA GLN A 43 -13.42 1.03 -9.14
C GLN A 43 -12.30 0.85 -8.10
N PHE A 44 -11.86 -0.38 -7.88
CA PHE A 44 -10.88 -0.71 -6.85
C PHE A 44 -9.62 0.17 -6.90
N TRP A 45 -9.03 0.28 -8.10
CA TRP A 45 -7.82 1.09 -8.33
C TRP A 45 -8.08 2.57 -8.04
N PHE A 46 -9.25 3.10 -8.42
CA PHE A 46 -9.61 4.50 -8.19
C PHE A 46 -9.83 4.76 -6.70
N LYS A 47 -10.49 3.83 -5.99
CA LYS A 47 -10.71 3.93 -4.56
C LYS A 47 -9.38 4.02 -3.80
N SER A 48 -8.42 3.15 -4.12
CA SER A 48 -7.07 3.24 -3.57
C SER A 48 -6.39 4.56 -3.88
N PHE A 49 -6.46 5.03 -5.13
CA PHE A 49 -5.87 6.29 -5.55
C PHE A 49 -6.51 7.49 -4.84
N CYS A 50 -7.84 7.53 -4.78
CA CYS A 50 -8.62 8.59 -4.14
C CYS A 50 -8.32 8.66 -2.64
N TYR A 51 -8.23 7.52 -1.94
CA TYR A 51 -7.89 7.50 -0.53
C TYR A 51 -6.49 8.07 -0.28
N GLN A 52 -5.52 7.71 -1.12
CA GLN A 52 -4.17 8.26 -1.03
C GLN A 52 -4.16 9.76 -1.33
N PHE A 53 -4.94 10.20 -2.32
CA PHE A 53 -5.15 11.61 -2.62
C PHE A 53 -5.76 12.36 -1.43
N ALA A 54 -6.86 11.88 -0.85
CA ALA A 54 -7.54 12.52 0.27
C ALA A 54 -6.63 12.65 1.50
N ARG A 55 -5.82 11.61 1.79
CA ARG A 55 -4.77 11.64 2.81
C ARG A 55 -3.72 12.71 2.48
N ASN A 56 -3.28 12.78 1.22
CA ASN A 56 -2.30 13.78 0.78
C ASN A 56 -2.85 15.21 0.92
N VAL A 57 -4.14 15.46 0.64
CA VAL A 57 -4.78 16.77 0.88
C VAL A 57 -4.70 17.15 2.35
N GLN A 58 -5.00 16.20 3.25
CA GLN A 58 -4.85 16.42 4.69
C GLN A 58 -3.40 16.82 5.06
N THR A 59 -2.41 16.05 4.59
CA THR A 59 -1.00 16.35 4.85
C THR A 59 -0.59 17.72 4.30
N VAL A 60 -1.01 18.08 3.08
CA VAL A 60 -0.74 19.40 2.51
C VAL A 60 -1.33 20.48 3.40
N TYR A 61 -2.57 20.32 3.86
CA TYR A 61 -3.27 21.33 4.65
C TYR A 61 -2.69 21.51 6.05
N GLU A 62 -2.22 20.43 6.67
CA GLU A 62 -1.45 20.50 7.93
C GLU A 62 -0.11 21.25 7.74
N ILE A 63 0.62 20.97 6.64
CA ILE A 63 1.91 21.61 6.36
C ILE A 63 1.74 23.10 6.08
N ILE A 64 0.83 23.47 5.16
CA ILE A 64 0.64 24.87 4.78
C ILE A 64 -0.01 25.66 5.92
N GLY A 65 -0.79 25.00 6.77
CA GLY A 65 -1.30 25.63 7.97
C GLY A 65 -0.24 25.96 9.00
N SER A 66 0.78 25.10 9.10
CA SER A 66 1.95 25.34 9.95
C SER A 66 2.95 26.32 9.33
N ILE A 67 3.10 26.29 7.99
CA ILE A 67 4.07 27.09 7.24
C ILE A 67 3.37 27.68 5.99
N PRO A 68 2.65 28.80 6.13
CA PRO A 68 1.86 29.37 5.02
C PRO A 68 2.66 29.73 3.76
N SER A 69 3.94 30.06 3.89
CA SER A 69 4.83 30.34 2.76
C SER A 69 5.06 29.13 1.84
N LEU A 70 4.76 27.91 2.29
CA LEU A 70 4.83 26.71 1.47
C LEU A 70 3.54 26.44 0.67
N LYS A 71 2.49 27.27 0.82
CA LYS A 71 1.19 27.05 0.18
C LYS A 71 1.33 26.73 -1.31
N GLU A 72 1.83 27.67 -2.09
CA GLU A 72 1.92 27.54 -3.55
C GLU A 72 2.67 26.25 -3.96
N LYS A 73 3.84 26.05 -3.38
CA LYS A 73 4.67 24.89 -3.65
C LYS A 73 3.96 23.58 -3.34
N ARG A 74 3.39 23.43 -2.14
CA ARG A 74 2.80 22.15 -1.70
C ARG A 74 1.51 21.83 -2.45
N CYS A 75 0.77 22.86 -2.86
CA CYS A 75 -0.37 22.72 -3.77
C CYS A 75 0.10 22.25 -5.15
N ASN A 76 1.14 22.86 -5.71
CA ASN A 76 1.73 22.44 -6.99
C ASN A 76 2.27 21.00 -6.93
N ASP A 77 3.03 20.65 -5.89
CA ASP A 77 3.54 19.30 -5.67
C ASP A 77 2.38 18.26 -5.68
N LEU A 78 1.25 18.58 -5.05
CA LEU A 78 0.06 17.72 -5.05
C LEU A 78 -0.58 17.60 -6.44
N ILE A 79 -0.67 18.69 -7.20
CA ILE A 79 -1.15 18.68 -8.58
C ILE A 79 -0.25 17.79 -9.44
N TYR A 80 1.08 17.97 -9.37
CA TYR A 80 2.02 17.14 -10.11
C TYR A 80 1.88 15.66 -9.77
N TRP A 81 1.67 15.35 -8.49
CA TRP A 81 1.44 13.98 -8.04
C TRP A 81 0.16 13.37 -8.61
N ILE A 82 -0.94 14.13 -8.70
CA ILE A 82 -2.19 13.68 -9.35
C ILE A 82 -1.92 13.32 -10.82
N TYR A 83 -1.25 14.21 -11.57
CA TYR A 83 -0.96 13.99 -12.99
C TYR A 83 -0.08 12.76 -13.22
N ASP A 84 1.02 12.63 -12.45
CA ASP A 84 1.92 11.47 -12.53
C ASP A 84 1.17 10.16 -12.25
N ARG A 85 0.32 10.14 -11.21
CA ARG A 85 -0.50 8.96 -10.88
C ARG A 85 -1.49 8.59 -11.97
N VAL A 86 -2.22 9.56 -12.51
CA VAL A 86 -3.23 9.34 -13.54
C VAL A 86 -2.60 8.76 -14.82
N ILE A 87 -1.37 9.16 -15.16
CA ILE A 87 -0.67 8.66 -16.35
C ILE A 87 -0.03 7.31 -16.14
N ASN A 88 0.67 7.12 -15.02
CA ASN A 88 1.31 5.84 -14.72
C ASN A 88 0.28 4.70 -14.57
N THR A 89 -0.96 5.02 -14.21
CA THR A 89 -2.08 4.05 -14.16
C THR A 89 -2.50 3.54 -15.55
N HIS A 90 -2.21 4.28 -16.63
CA HIS A 90 -2.68 3.93 -17.98
C HIS A 90 -1.57 3.74 -19.03
N LYS A 91 -0.30 3.98 -18.69
CA LYS A 91 0.87 3.85 -19.60
C LYS A 91 0.69 4.61 -20.92
N GLN A 92 0.07 5.80 -20.89
CA GLN A 92 -0.15 6.65 -22.06
C GLN A 92 0.47 8.03 -21.86
N ASN A 93 1.08 8.57 -22.91
CA ASN A 93 1.77 9.87 -22.90
C ASN A 93 0.83 11.06 -23.15
N TYR A 94 -0.48 10.83 -23.23
CA TYR A 94 -1.52 11.85 -23.38
C TYR A 94 -2.72 11.50 -22.49
N LEU A 95 -3.55 12.48 -22.15
CA LEU A 95 -4.79 12.27 -21.39
C LEU A 95 -5.89 11.75 -22.32
N SER A 96 -6.14 10.44 -22.29
CA SER A 96 -7.36 9.83 -22.80
C SER A 96 -8.59 10.36 -22.06
N GLN A 97 -9.78 10.19 -22.64
CA GLN A 97 -11.05 10.52 -21.98
C GLN A 97 -11.17 9.87 -20.60
N LYS A 98 -10.62 8.65 -20.43
CA LYS A 98 -10.59 7.96 -19.15
C LYS A 98 -9.75 8.72 -18.11
N GLN A 99 -8.57 9.22 -18.49
CA GLN A 99 -7.71 10.00 -17.61
C GLN A 99 -8.34 11.35 -17.26
N LEU A 100 -8.99 12.02 -18.21
CA LEU A 100 -9.75 13.24 -17.94
C LEU A 100 -10.87 13.00 -16.94
N ASN A 101 -11.61 11.90 -17.08
CA ASN A 101 -12.65 11.52 -16.13
C ASN A 101 -12.08 11.23 -14.73
N THR A 102 -10.90 10.60 -14.65
CA THR A 102 -10.18 10.38 -13.39
C THR A 102 -9.82 11.70 -12.71
N VAL A 103 -9.23 12.64 -13.45
CA VAL A 103 -8.91 13.97 -12.91
C VAL A 103 -10.17 14.70 -12.47
N ALA A 104 -11.24 14.65 -13.26
CA ALA A 104 -12.52 15.28 -12.92
C ALA A 104 -13.13 14.74 -11.61
N ASP A 105 -13.11 13.42 -11.41
CA ASP A 105 -13.61 12.82 -10.18
C ASP A 105 -12.71 13.14 -8.96
N ILE A 106 -11.39 13.21 -9.13
CA ILE A 106 -10.47 13.68 -8.07
C ILE A 106 -10.72 15.15 -7.72
N LEU A 107 -10.99 16.00 -8.72
CA LEU A 107 -11.34 17.40 -8.52
C LEU A 107 -12.63 17.57 -7.73
N LYS A 108 -13.65 16.74 -7.98
CA LYS A 108 -14.88 16.73 -7.15
C LYS A 108 -14.57 16.43 -5.69
N VAL A 109 -13.73 15.41 -5.43
CA VAL A 109 -13.30 15.06 -4.07
C VAL A 109 -12.57 16.22 -3.41
N TRP A 110 -11.67 16.89 -4.14
CA TRP A 110 -10.93 18.02 -3.60
C TRP A 110 -11.85 19.20 -3.26
N ASN A 111 -12.78 19.54 -4.16
CA ASN A 111 -13.78 20.57 -3.90
C ASN A 111 -14.62 20.24 -2.68
N ASP A 112 -15.07 18.99 -2.55
CA ASP A 112 -15.84 18.55 -1.40
C ASP A 112 -15.06 18.66 -0.08
N ILE A 113 -13.78 18.29 -0.08
CA ILE A 113 -12.90 18.52 1.08
C ILE A 113 -12.83 20.03 1.39
N ASN A 114 -12.65 20.86 0.37
CA ASN A 114 -12.53 22.31 0.54
C ASN A 114 -13.80 23.01 1.00
N ASP A 115 -14.97 22.44 0.74
CA ASP A 115 -16.26 23.08 0.98
C ASP A 115 -17.00 22.49 2.18
N LYS A 116 -16.71 21.24 2.53
CA LYS A 116 -17.48 20.48 3.52
C LYS A 116 -16.65 20.03 4.73
N SER A 117 -15.32 20.09 4.69
CA SER A 117 -14.48 19.65 5.81
C SER A 117 -14.24 20.75 6.84
N GLU A 118 -13.48 20.43 7.90
CA GLU A 118 -12.97 21.39 8.89
C GLU A 118 -12.14 22.53 8.24
N TYR A 119 -11.71 22.37 6.98
CA TYR A 119 -10.95 23.37 6.23
C TYR A 119 -11.80 24.33 5.38
N LYS A 120 -13.14 24.26 5.48
CA LYS A 120 -14.05 25.12 4.71
C LYS A 120 -13.70 26.61 4.80
N THR A 121 -13.48 27.08 6.02
CA THR A 121 -13.18 28.48 6.34
C THR A 121 -11.67 28.75 6.46
N TYR A 122 -10.83 27.76 6.14
CA TYR A 122 -9.39 27.85 6.34
C TYR A 122 -8.70 28.61 5.20
N SER A 123 -7.76 29.47 5.58
CA SER A 123 -6.80 30.12 4.68
C SER A 123 -5.45 30.06 5.38
N PRO A 124 -4.46 29.31 4.87
CA PRO A 124 -4.26 28.92 3.47
C PRO A 124 -4.86 27.56 3.07
N LYS A 125 -5.56 27.52 1.93
CA LYS A 125 -5.96 26.29 1.22
C LYS A 125 -5.53 26.30 -0.24
N CYS A 126 -5.44 25.13 -0.85
CA CYS A 126 -5.10 25.02 -2.26
C CYS A 126 -6.26 25.40 -3.17
N GLU A 127 -5.94 26.02 -4.31
CA GLU A 127 -6.89 26.23 -5.38
C GLU A 127 -7.11 24.90 -6.12
N THR A 128 -8.37 24.56 -6.34
CA THR A 128 -8.78 23.33 -7.02
C THR A 128 -9.00 23.54 -8.52
N ALA A 129 -9.17 24.80 -8.92
CA ALA A 129 -9.14 25.20 -10.31
C ALA A 129 -7.67 25.34 -10.74
N PHE A 130 -7.06 24.24 -11.15
CA PHE A 130 -5.79 24.27 -11.84
C PHE A 130 -6.00 24.03 -13.33
N ASP A 131 -5.27 24.79 -14.15
CA ASP A 131 -5.31 24.68 -15.59
C ASP A 131 -5.12 23.21 -16.00
N THR A 132 -5.94 22.75 -16.94
CA THR A 132 -5.78 21.48 -17.66
C THR A 132 -4.59 21.55 -18.63
N LEU A 133 -3.47 22.09 -18.16
CA LEU A 133 -2.22 22.18 -18.91
C LEU A 133 -1.85 20.78 -19.40
N ASP A 134 -1.22 20.77 -20.57
CA ASP A 134 -0.64 19.56 -21.12
C ASP A 134 0.21 18.86 -20.06
N PHE A 135 0.08 17.54 -19.98
CA PHE A 135 0.83 16.74 -19.02
C PHE A 135 2.33 16.98 -19.13
N ASN A 136 2.85 17.09 -20.35
CA ASN A 136 4.27 17.32 -20.54
C ASN A 136 4.69 18.65 -19.90
N GLU A 137 3.84 19.68 -19.98
CA GLU A 137 4.09 20.93 -19.27
C GLU A 137 4.11 20.72 -17.75
N GLN A 138 3.15 19.98 -17.18
CA GLN A 138 3.14 19.67 -15.74
C GLN A 138 4.39 18.89 -15.30
N SER A 139 4.82 17.90 -16.09
CA SER A 139 6.04 17.15 -15.83
C SER A 139 7.28 18.03 -15.87
N ARG A 140 7.35 18.99 -16.80
CA ARG A 140 8.48 19.95 -16.89
C ARG A 140 8.48 20.91 -15.70
N ARG A 141 7.32 21.45 -15.33
CA ARG A 141 7.16 22.33 -14.16
C ARG A 141 7.61 21.63 -12.88
N LYS A 142 7.23 20.36 -12.67
CA LYS A 142 7.71 19.56 -11.54
C LYS A 142 9.23 19.51 -11.48
N ILE A 143 9.91 19.21 -12.59
CA ILE A 143 11.37 19.13 -12.63
C ILE A 143 12.02 20.46 -12.22
N LEU A 144 11.46 21.58 -12.70
CA LEU A 144 11.93 22.92 -12.36
C LEU A 144 11.71 23.24 -10.86
N ASP A 145 10.52 22.97 -10.33
CA ASP A 145 10.17 23.22 -8.92
C ASP A 145 11.02 22.35 -7.97
N ASP A 146 11.23 21.08 -8.32
CA ASP A 146 12.09 20.15 -7.58
C ASP A 146 13.55 20.63 -7.58
N TYR A 147 14.04 21.11 -8.72
CA TYR A 147 15.36 21.73 -8.79
C TYR A 147 15.44 22.97 -7.89
N CYS A 148 14.44 23.85 -7.95
CA CYS A 148 14.38 25.05 -7.11
C CYS A 148 14.45 24.74 -5.61
N GLU A 149 13.70 23.73 -5.15
CA GLU A 149 13.68 23.29 -3.75
C GLU A 149 15.01 22.68 -3.31
N ASN A 150 15.65 21.93 -4.20
CA ASN A 150 16.87 21.20 -3.90
C ASN A 150 18.16 21.97 -4.18
N TYR A 151 18.09 23.12 -4.86
CA TYR A 151 19.26 23.89 -5.29
C TYR A 151 20.28 24.13 -4.19
N ASP A 152 19.82 24.56 -3.01
CA ASP A 152 20.73 24.88 -1.90
C ASP A 152 21.45 23.62 -1.40
N SER A 153 20.75 22.47 -1.41
CA SER A 153 21.36 21.18 -1.11
C SER A 153 22.39 20.79 -2.17
N PHE A 154 22.09 20.95 -3.46
CA PHE A 154 23.09 20.70 -4.51
C PHE A 154 24.31 21.60 -4.34
N LYS A 155 24.10 22.90 -4.14
CA LYS A 155 25.17 23.87 -3.92
C LYS A 155 26.10 23.47 -2.77
N GLU A 156 25.54 23.01 -1.65
CA GLU A 156 26.36 22.55 -0.52
C GLU A 156 27.09 21.23 -0.83
N LYS A 157 26.39 20.25 -1.40
CA LYS A 157 26.93 18.90 -1.62
C LYS A 157 27.97 18.84 -2.73
N LEU A 158 27.87 19.72 -3.73
CA LEU A 158 28.80 19.80 -4.87
C LEU A 158 30.03 20.67 -4.59
N LYS A 159 30.01 21.52 -3.55
CA LYS A 159 31.12 22.41 -3.20
C LYS A 159 32.35 21.67 -2.65
N LYS A 160 32.19 20.45 -2.14
CA LYS A 160 33.27 19.67 -1.51
C LYS A 160 33.26 18.23 -2.03
N ASN A 161 34.43 17.69 -2.33
CA ASN A 161 34.59 16.29 -2.74
C ASN A 161 34.36 15.32 -1.56
N THR A 162 33.11 15.18 -1.14
CA THR A 162 32.66 14.26 -0.09
C THR A 162 32.26 12.91 -0.69
N LYS A 163 32.10 11.89 0.17
CA LYS A 163 31.71 10.52 -0.22
C LYS A 163 30.56 10.43 -1.24
N TYR A 164 29.57 11.31 -1.14
CA TYR A 164 28.37 11.29 -2.01
C TYR A 164 28.34 12.42 -3.05
N CYS A 165 29.41 13.22 -3.18
CA CYS A 165 29.50 14.34 -4.13
C CYS A 165 29.11 13.89 -5.55
N ASN A 166 29.79 12.85 -6.03
CA ASN A 166 29.55 12.28 -7.35
C ASN A 166 28.11 11.80 -7.53
N THR A 167 27.51 11.15 -6.52
CA THR A 167 26.09 10.74 -6.60
C THR A 167 25.14 11.92 -6.80
N TYR A 168 25.37 13.05 -6.14
CA TYR A 168 24.57 14.26 -6.37
C TYR A 168 24.87 14.92 -7.72
N TYR A 169 26.13 14.92 -8.15
CA TYR A 169 26.54 15.42 -9.46
C TYR A 169 25.84 14.64 -10.57
N ASP A 170 25.93 13.31 -10.53
CA ASP A 170 25.32 12.44 -11.51
C ASP A 170 23.79 12.50 -11.48
N TYR A 171 23.18 12.65 -10.29
CA TYR A 171 21.74 12.87 -10.21
C TYR A 171 21.31 14.14 -10.93
N LEU A 172 22.04 15.26 -10.72
CA LEU A 172 21.74 16.55 -11.33
C LEU A 172 22.05 16.55 -12.83
N ASN A 173 23.18 15.98 -13.24
CA ASN A 173 23.63 15.92 -14.63
C ASN A 173 22.74 15.00 -15.51
N ASN A 174 22.09 13.99 -14.90
CA ASN A 174 21.13 13.12 -15.58
C ASN A 174 19.70 13.69 -15.64
N GLN A 175 19.46 14.92 -15.16
CA GLN A 175 18.18 15.61 -15.40
C GLN A 175 18.19 16.26 -16.79
N PRO A 176 17.01 16.55 -17.37
CA PRO A 176 16.94 17.47 -18.50
C PRO A 176 17.65 18.79 -18.14
N ASN A 177 18.29 19.42 -19.13
CA ASN A 177 18.97 20.69 -18.91
C ASN A 177 17.98 21.71 -18.33
N ILE A 178 18.18 22.07 -17.06
CA ILE A 178 17.24 22.87 -16.27
C ILE A 178 17.04 24.26 -16.88
N TYR A 179 18.11 24.84 -17.43
CA TYR A 179 18.04 26.14 -18.08
C TYR A 179 17.20 26.08 -19.36
N GLU A 180 17.48 25.11 -20.24
CA GLU A 180 16.69 24.92 -21.48
C GLU A 180 15.23 24.57 -21.17
N LEU A 181 15.00 23.73 -20.16
CA LEU A 181 13.65 23.36 -19.72
C LEU A 181 12.86 24.58 -19.24
N SER A 182 13.52 25.51 -18.56
CA SER A 182 12.89 26.76 -18.11
C SER A 182 12.45 27.64 -19.28
N LEU A 183 13.21 27.68 -20.37
CA LEU A 183 12.85 28.43 -21.58
C LEU A 183 11.67 27.78 -22.33
N GLN A 184 11.50 26.46 -22.22
CA GLN A 184 10.35 25.76 -22.80
C GLN A 184 9.06 26.06 -22.03
N VAL A 185 9.13 26.09 -20.68
CA VAL A 185 7.96 26.33 -19.82
C VAL A 185 7.62 27.83 -19.73
N CYS A 186 8.66 28.67 -19.71
CA CYS A 186 8.60 30.12 -19.54
C CYS A 186 9.37 30.82 -20.67
N PRO A 187 8.82 30.83 -21.90
CA PRO A 187 9.48 31.45 -23.04
C PRO A 187 9.64 32.97 -22.87
N ASN A 188 10.69 33.51 -23.48
CA ASN A 188 10.93 34.95 -23.52
C ASN A 188 9.94 35.60 -24.50
N GLY A 189 9.06 36.46 -24.00
CA GLY A 189 8.06 37.17 -24.78
C GLY A 189 6.64 36.56 -24.69
N GLY A 190 5.63 37.40 -24.91
CA GLY A 190 4.22 37.05 -24.71
C GLY A 190 3.72 37.32 -23.27
N THR A 191 2.50 36.88 -22.97
CA THR A 191 1.89 37.05 -21.63
C THR A 191 2.65 36.22 -20.59
N VAL A 192 3.21 36.90 -19.58
CA VAL A 192 3.91 36.22 -18.49
C VAL A 192 2.91 35.39 -17.68
N ARG A 193 3.01 34.06 -17.80
CA ARG A 193 2.22 33.12 -17.00
C ARG A 193 2.52 33.32 -15.51
N SER A 194 1.52 33.20 -14.65
CA SER A 194 1.66 33.35 -13.19
C SER A 194 2.78 32.48 -12.62
N TYR A 195 2.84 31.21 -13.03
CA TYR A 195 3.91 30.28 -12.68
C TYR A 195 5.33 30.83 -12.93
N CYS A 196 5.54 31.50 -14.07
CA CYS A 196 6.84 32.02 -14.46
C CYS A 196 7.29 33.25 -13.65
N GLN A 197 6.39 33.88 -12.90
CA GLN A 197 6.69 35.01 -12.02
C GLN A 197 7.38 34.53 -10.74
N ASN A 198 6.95 33.38 -10.21
CA ASN A 198 7.43 32.82 -8.95
C ASN A 198 8.58 31.82 -9.12
N LEU A 199 8.97 31.52 -10.36
CA LEU A 199 10.04 30.59 -10.67
C LEU A 199 11.41 31.10 -10.18
N CYS A 200 12.25 30.20 -9.66
CA CYS A 200 13.56 30.52 -9.08
C CYS A 200 14.65 30.87 -10.12
N LYS A 201 14.41 31.89 -10.96
CA LYS A 201 15.26 32.24 -12.12
C LYS A 201 16.75 32.34 -11.80
N ASP A 202 17.12 32.94 -10.68
CA ASP A 202 18.53 33.06 -10.27
C ASP A 202 19.19 31.69 -10.04
N LYS A 203 18.47 30.75 -9.42
CA LYS A 203 18.96 29.39 -9.18
C LYS A 203 19.06 28.61 -10.50
N ILE A 204 18.10 28.80 -11.40
CA ILE A 204 18.07 28.16 -12.74
C ILE A 204 19.23 28.64 -13.61
N ASN A 205 19.47 29.95 -13.64
CA ASN A 205 20.57 30.54 -14.42
C ASN A 205 21.94 30.03 -13.96
N ASN A 206 22.06 29.61 -12.70
CA ASN A 206 23.28 29.04 -12.13
C ASN A 206 23.44 27.52 -12.35
N TYR A 207 22.50 26.84 -13.00
CA TYR A 207 22.55 25.38 -13.21
C TYR A 207 23.88 24.90 -13.80
N LYS A 208 24.32 25.52 -14.90
CA LYS A 208 25.57 25.15 -15.57
C LYS A 208 26.79 25.46 -14.70
N ASN A 209 26.81 26.65 -14.09
CA ASN A 209 27.89 27.05 -13.20
C ASN A 209 28.03 26.06 -12.02
N LEU A 210 26.92 25.58 -11.47
CA LEU A 210 26.90 24.64 -10.37
C LEU A 210 27.55 23.29 -10.72
N LEU A 211 27.38 22.82 -11.97
CA LEU A 211 28.05 21.62 -12.48
C LEU A 211 29.53 21.89 -12.79
N ASP A 212 29.82 22.97 -13.51
CA ASP A 212 31.17 23.33 -13.97
C ASP A 212 32.13 23.63 -12.81
N THR A 213 31.63 24.21 -11.72
CA THR A 213 32.42 24.56 -10.53
C THR A 213 32.40 23.49 -9.44
N SER A 214 31.77 22.35 -9.70
CA SER A 214 31.68 21.28 -8.69
C SER A 214 33.07 20.76 -8.33
N ALA A 215 33.28 20.49 -7.03
CA ALA A 215 34.50 19.85 -6.53
C ALA A 215 34.48 18.33 -6.69
N CYS A 216 33.39 17.79 -7.25
CA CYS A 216 33.23 16.36 -7.52
C CYS A 216 34.22 15.93 -8.61
N ASN A 217 34.76 14.73 -8.52
CA ASN A 217 35.68 14.20 -9.54
C ASN A 217 34.99 13.04 -10.28
N PRO A 218 34.27 13.31 -11.38
CA PRO A 218 33.57 12.28 -12.13
C PRO A 218 34.54 11.32 -12.83
N THR A 219 35.75 11.75 -13.16
CA THR A 219 36.77 10.95 -13.86
C THR A 219 37.44 9.89 -12.98
N ARG A 220 37.36 10.01 -11.63
CA ARG A 220 37.82 8.97 -10.68
C ARG A 220 36.82 7.80 -10.52
N ILE A 221 35.63 7.88 -11.13
CA ILE A 221 34.54 6.91 -10.93
C ILE A 221 34.81 5.56 -11.61
N GLU A 222 35.55 5.53 -12.72
CA GLU A 222 35.85 4.27 -13.41
C GLU A 222 36.92 3.43 -12.70
N GLN A 223 37.72 4.03 -11.81
CA GLN A 223 38.92 3.39 -11.28
C GLN A 223 38.77 2.87 -9.84
N GLU A 224 37.81 3.35 -9.05
CA GLU A 224 37.68 2.95 -7.64
C GLU A 224 36.23 2.63 -7.21
N ASN A 225 35.90 1.34 -7.30
CA ASN A 225 34.88 0.58 -6.55
C ASN A 225 33.43 0.45 -7.09
N ASN A 226 32.99 -0.81 -7.09
CA ASN A 226 31.63 -1.34 -7.23
C ASN A 226 30.55 -0.77 -6.25
N ASN A 227 30.87 0.26 -5.46
CA ASN A 227 30.01 0.88 -4.45
C ASN A 227 29.32 2.18 -4.91
N PHE A 228 29.45 2.55 -6.18
CA PHE A 228 28.78 3.71 -6.75
C PHE A 228 27.25 3.48 -6.85
N ILE A 229 26.49 4.34 -6.18
CA ILE A 229 25.03 4.37 -6.25
C ILE A 229 24.64 5.40 -7.31
N THR A 230 24.25 4.92 -8.49
CA THR A 230 23.65 5.70 -9.56
C THR A 230 22.22 6.10 -9.21
N LYS A 231 21.69 7.11 -9.91
CA LYS A 231 20.24 7.38 -9.96
C LYS A 231 19.45 6.10 -10.26
N GLN A 232 19.89 5.31 -11.25
CA GLN A 232 19.28 4.04 -11.64
C GLN A 232 19.19 3.04 -10.47
N LYS A 233 20.26 2.85 -9.68
CA LYS A 233 20.24 1.99 -8.47
C LYS A 233 19.31 2.54 -7.37
N CYS A 234 19.16 3.86 -7.26
CA CYS A 234 18.21 4.47 -6.33
C CYS A 234 16.74 4.29 -6.78
N ASP A 235 16.50 4.31 -8.08
CA ASP A 235 15.17 4.15 -8.69
C ASP A 235 14.69 2.69 -8.57
N GLU A 236 15.57 1.70 -8.69
CA GLU A 236 15.27 0.28 -8.45
C GLU A 236 14.71 0.03 -7.03
N GLU A 237 15.22 0.74 -6.02
CA GLU A 237 14.69 0.66 -4.64
C GLU A 237 13.33 1.35 -4.46
N LYS A 238 12.98 2.31 -5.33
CA LYS A 238 11.69 3.02 -5.36
C LYS A 238 10.61 2.12 -5.98
N ASP A 239 10.92 1.45 -7.08
CA ASP A 239 10.00 0.53 -7.76
C ASP A 239 9.65 -0.68 -6.89
N LEU A 240 10.61 -1.24 -6.15
CA LEU A 240 10.36 -2.35 -5.21
C LEU A 240 9.35 -1.97 -4.10
N LYS A 241 9.42 -0.75 -3.56
CA LYS A 241 8.47 -0.29 -2.52
C LYS A 241 7.12 0.13 -3.08
N PHE A 242 7.12 0.75 -4.26
CA PHE A 242 5.88 1.10 -4.97
C PHE A 242 5.12 -0.14 -5.41
N GLN A 243 5.80 -1.13 -6.00
CA GLN A 243 5.22 -2.42 -6.35
C GLN A 243 4.80 -3.21 -5.11
N ALA A 244 5.56 -3.19 -4.02
CA ALA A 244 5.13 -3.83 -2.77
C ALA A 244 3.88 -3.17 -2.16
N GLY A 245 3.78 -1.84 -2.17
CA GLY A 245 2.60 -1.11 -1.71
C GLY A 245 1.39 -1.25 -2.64
N LEU A 246 1.62 -1.33 -3.95
CA LEU A 246 0.58 -1.64 -4.93
C LEU A 246 0.14 -3.10 -4.80
N ASN A 247 1.03 -4.07 -4.63
CA ASN A 247 0.71 -5.50 -4.47
C ASN A 247 0.08 -5.82 -3.11
N SER A 248 0.29 -4.98 -2.09
CA SER A 248 -0.41 -5.13 -0.80
C SER A 248 -1.82 -4.55 -0.84
N ILE A 249 -2.10 -3.63 -1.76
CA ILE A 249 -3.41 -2.98 -1.89
C ILE A 249 -4.21 -3.65 -3.01
N VAL A 250 -3.61 -3.90 -4.16
CA VAL A 250 -4.13 -4.76 -5.21
C VAL A 250 -4.12 -6.19 -4.69
N CYS A 251 -5.20 -6.59 -4.02
CA CYS A 251 -5.70 -7.94 -4.25
C CYS A 251 -5.79 -8.07 -5.76
N ASP A 252 -4.91 -8.92 -6.29
CA ASP A 252 -4.76 -9.19 -7.70
C ASP A 252 -6.15 -9.44 -8.28
N ASN A 253 -6.67 -8.45 -9.02
CA ASN A 253 -7.83 -8.62 -9.90
C ASN A 253 -7.36 -9.33 -11.19
N SER A 254 -6.34 -10.18 -11.08
CA SER A 254 -6.28 -11.36 -11.92
C SER A 254 -7.55 -12.12 -11.59
N TYR A 255 -8.48 -12.08 -12.54
CA TYR A 255 -9.52 -13.10 -12.68
C TYR A 255 -8.95 -14.40 -12.14
N LEU A 256 -9.63 -15.02 -11.17
CA LEU A 256 -9.32 -16.37 -10.70
C LEU A 256 -9.33 -17.28 -11.92
N ASN A 257 -8.21 -17.35 -12.62
CA ASN A 257 -8.02 -18.23 -13.74
C ASN A 257 -7.90 -19.58 -13.07
N PHE A 258 -8.92 -20.41 -13.25
CA PHE A 258 -8.97 -21.81 -12.80
C PHE A 258 -7.79 -22.68 -13.30
N SER A 259 -6.82 -22.08 -14.01
CA SER A 259 -5.57 -22.68 -14.47
C SER A 259 -4.34 -22.31 -13.62
N ASP A 260 -4.46 -21.48 -12.57
CA ASP A 260 -3.32 -21.19 -11.69
C ASP A 260 -3.20 -22.25 -10.57
N HIS A 261 -2.07 -22.96 -10.56
CA HIS A 261 -1.68 -23.93 -9.51
C HIS A 261 -1.83 -23.40 -8.07
N ARG A 262 -1.74 -22.08 -7.86
CA ARG A 262 -1.93 -21.46 -6.53
C ARG A 262 -3.35 -21.62 -6.00
N VAL A 263 -4.36 -21.64 -6.88
CA VAL A 263 -5.77 -21.88 -6.53
C VAL A 263 -5.97 -23.31 -6.04
N ILE A 264 -5.23 -24.27 -6.61
CA ILE A 264 -5.27 -25.68 -6.19
C ILE A 264 -4.82 -25.80 -4.72
N PHE A 265 -3.73 -25.13 -4.35
CA PHE A 265 -3.28 -25.12 -2.96
C PHE A 265 -4.29 -24.45 -2.02
N LEU A 266 -4.90 -23.34 -2.43
CA LEU A 266 -5.94 -22.66 -1.63
C LEU A 266 -7.19 -23.53 -1.43
N ILE A 267 -7.64 -24.26 -2.45
CA ILE A 267 -8.74 -25.22 -2.35
C ILE A 267 -8.34 -26.38 -1.42
N LEU A 268 -7.12 -26.91 -1.57
CA LEU A 268 -6.64 -27.98 -0.70
C LEU A 268 -6.57 -27.54 0.77
N PHE A 269 -6.03 -26.36 1.06
CA PHE A 269 -5.94 -25.85 2.42
C PHE A 269 -7.31 -25.51 3.02
N THR A 270 -8.25 -24.99 2.23
CA THR A 270 -9.61 -24.72 2.71
C THR A 270 -10.37 -26.02 3.00
N VAL A 271 -10.31 -27.01 2.12
CA VAL A 271 -10.89 -28.34 2.35
C VAL A 271 -10.26 -29.01 3.56
N TRP A 272 -8.94 -28.90 3.72
CA TRP A 272 -8.24 -29.48 4.86
C TRP A 272 -8.57 -28.77 6.17
N GLY A 273 -8.71 -27.44 6.15
CA GLY A 273 -9.16 -26.65 7.29
C GLY A 273 -10.59 -27.02 7.72
N ILE A 274 -11.50 -27.20 6.75
CA ILE A 274 -12.87 -27.68 6.99
C ILE A 274 -12.85 -29.10 7.60
N PHE A 275 -12.02 -30.00 7.07
CA PHE A 275 -11.88 -31.35 7.59
C PHE A 275 -11.38 -31.37 9.05
N LEU A 276 -10.35 -30.57 9.36
CA LEU A 276 -9.79 -30.46 10.70
C LEU A 276 -10.78 -29.83 11.70
N THR A 277 -11.56 -28.83 11.25
CA THR A 277 -12.63 -28.26 12.09
C THR A 277 -13.73 -29.28 12.36
N PHE A 278 -14.16 -30.08 11.37
CA PHE A 278 -15.11 -31.17 11.63
C PHE A 278 -14.55 -32.23 12.59
N LEU A 279 -13.27 -32.62 12.47
CA LEU A 279 -12.63 -33.54 13.42
C LEU A 279 -12.58 -32.97 14.84
N PHE A 280 -12.25 -31.68 14.96
CA PHE A 280 -12.21 -31.00 16.25
C PHE A 280 -13.60 -30.94 16.88
N LEU A 281 -14.63 -30.55 16.10
CA LEU A 281 -16.02 -30.52 16.55
C LEU A 281 -16.54 -31.93 16.87
N TYR A 282 -16.17 -32.97 16.11
CA TYR A 282 -16.51 -34.36 16.41
C TYR A 282 -15.93 -34.82 17.76
N LYS A 283 -14.70 -34.42 18.07
CA LYS A 283 -14.02 -34.77 19.33
C LYS A 283 -14.52 -33.96 20.54
N MET A 284 -14.92 -32.71 20.32
CA MET A 284 -15.33 -31.77 21.38
C MET A 284 -16.85 -31.75 21.62
N SER A 285 -17.66 -32.18 20.66
CA SER A 285 -19.11 -32.23 20.79
C SER A 285 -19.57 -33.60 21.31
N PRO A 286 -20.57 -33.69 22.21
CA PRO A 286 -21.03 -34.96 22.80
C PRO A 286 -21.68 -35.93 21.78
N PHE A 287 -21.72 -35.58 20.50
CA PHE A 287 -22.16 -36.45 19.40
C PHE A 287 -21.28 -37.70 19.19
N GLY A 288 -20.02 -37.70 19.65
CA GLY A 288 -19.16 -38.89 19.62
C GLY A 288 -19.73 -40.07 20.42
N SER A 289 -20.36 -39.79 21.57
CA SER A 289 -21.08 -40.79 22.37
C SER A 289 -22.38 -41.24 21.70
N TRP A 290 -23.03 -40.34 20.96
CA TRP A 290 -24.28 -40.65 20.25
C TRP A 290 -24.06 -41.61 19.08
N ILE A 291 -22.97 -41.43 18.31
CA ILE A 291 -22.58 -42.34 17.22
C ILE A 291 -22.13 -43.71 17.76
N LYS A 292 -21.39 -43.76 18.88
CA LYS A 292 -21.09 -45.03 19.56
C LYS A 292 -22.36 -45.75 20.00
N ASN A 293 -23.36 -45.03 20.51
CA ASN A 293 -24.65 -45.63 20.88
C ASN A 293 -25.43 -46.16 19.68
N ILE A 294 -25.35 -45.50 18.52
CA ILE A 294 -25.98 -45.99 17.27
C ILE A 294 -25.26 -47.26 16.76
N LEU A 295 -23.92 -47.30 16.83
CA LEU A 295 -23.14 -48.49 16.44
C LEU A 295 -23.33 -49.66 17.42
N GLN A 296 -23.42 -49.39 18.73
CA GLN A 296 -23.73 -50.41 19.74
C GLN A 296 -25.17 -50.93 19.59
N LYS A 297 -26.14 -50.08 19.22
CA LYS A 297 -27.50 -50.53 18.87
C LYS A 297 -27.52 -51.45 17.65
N LYS A 298 -26.66 -51.23 16.65
CA LYS A 298 -26.53 -52.17 15.50
C LYS A 298 -25.90 -53.51 15.91
N LYS A 299 -24.94 -53.53 16.84
CA LYS A 299 -24.35 -54.78 17.35
C LYS A 299 -25.34 -55.63 18.17
N LYS A 300 -26.27 -54.99 18.90
CA LYS A 300 -27.38 -55.69 19.59
C LYS A 300 -28.42 -56.27 18.63
N ILE A 301 -28.65 -55.65 17.48
CA ILE A 301 -29.59 -56.18 16.47
C ILE A 301 -29.01 -57.44 15.80
N GLN A 302 -27.69 -57.54 15.64
CA GLN A 302 -27.06 -58.74 15.05
C GLN A 302 -27.00 -59.95 15.99
N ILE A 303 -26.97 -59.75 17.32
CA ILE A 303 -26.96 -60.85 18.29
C ILE A 303 -28.37 -61.46 18.49
N ASN A 304 -29.43 -60.75 18.11
CA ASN A 304 -30.81 -61.22 18.22
C ASN A 304 -31.30 -62.03 17.00
N PHE A 305 -30.41 -62.39 16.06
CA PHE A 305 -30.75 -63.21 14.90
C PHE A 305 -30.06 -64.58 14.87
N ASP A 306 -29.25 -64.93 15.88
CA ASP A 306 -28.46 -66.18 15.94
C ASP A 306 -28.81 -67.06 17.17
N GLU A 307 -30.01 -66.95 17.75
CA GLU A 307 -30.50 -67.88 18.79
C GLU A 307 -31.89 -68.45 18.48
N GLU A 308 -32.25 -68.54 17.20
CA GLU A 308 -33.39 -69.33 16.75
C GLU A 308 -32.85 -70.44 15.85
N ASN A 309 -32.46 -71.56 16.48
CA ASN A 309 -32.59 -72.95 15.99
C ASN A 309 -31.40 -73.86 16.37
N GLU A 310 -31.35 -74.31 17.63
CA GLU A 310 -30.79 -75.62 17.96
C GLU A 310 -31.72 -76.35 18.96
N ASN A 311 -32.59 -77.18 18.39
CA ASN A 311 -33.12 -78.48 18.85
C ASN A 311 -33.43 -78.75 20.34
N GLU A 312 -34.71 -79.09 20.53
CA GLU A 312 -35.34 -80.01 21.50
C GLU A 312 -34.42 -80.92 22.34
N LEU A 313 -34.63 -80.94 23.67
CA LEU A 313 -34.86 -82.17 24.46
C LEU A 313 -35.20 -81.89 25.94
N PHE A 314 -36.44 -82.25 26.29
CA PHE A 314 -36.93 -82.81 27.56
C PHE A 314 -36.35 -82.44 28.95
N SER A 315 -37.30 -82.06 29.80
CA SER A 315 -37.52 -82.48 31.21
C SER A 315 -36.84 -81.76 32.38
N ASN A 316 -37.69 -81.05 33.15
CA ASN A 316 -37.85 -81.07 34.60
C ASN A 316 -36.62 -81.33 35.51
N TYR A 317 -36.18 -80.29 36.24
CA TYR A 317 -35.81 -80.33 37.67
C TYR A 317 -35.72 -78.86 38.16
N SER A 318 -36.61 -78.33 39.00
CA SER A 318 -36.72 -78.48 40.46
C SER A 318 -35.58 -77.80 41.25
N GLU A 319 -36.01 -77.03 42.27
CA GLU A 319 -35.27 -76.46 43.43
C GLU A 319 -34.38 -75.23 43.17
N ASN A 320 -34.74 -74.01 43.62
CA ASN A 320 -34.89 -73.52 45.00
C ASN A 320 -33.66 -73.78 45.85
N LEU A 321 -32.85 -72.75 46.13
CA LEU A 321 -32.07 -72.67 47.37
C LEU A 321 -31.64 -71.22 47.67
N ASN A 322 -32.30 -70.71 48.70
CA ASN A 322 -31.84 -69.68 49.65
C ASN A 322 -30.32 -69.63 49.85
N ALA A 323 -29.78 -68.42 50.01
CA ALA A 323 -28.91 -68.10 51.15
C ALA A 323 -28.76 -66.57 51.30
N ASN A 324 -29.54 -66.01 52.22
CA ASN A 324 -29.22 -64.77 52.92
C ASN A 324 -27.92 -64.92 53.73
N PHE A 325 -27.44 -63.77 54.22
CA PHE A 325 -26.45 -63.50 55.27
C PHE A 325 -25.04 -63.12 54.76
N ARG A 326 -24.42 -62.03 55.23
CA ARG A 326 -24.60 -61.30 56.49
C ARG A 326 -24.14 -59.85 56.39
N ASP A 327 -24.94 -59.00 57.01
CA ASP A 327 -24.55 -57.70 57.54
C ASP A 327 -23.44 -57.81 58.61
N THR A 328 -22.82 -56.64 58.78
CA THR A 328 -22.31 -56.01 60.00
C THR A 328 -20.89 -56.21 60.51
N GLU A 329 -20.43 -55.04 60.92
CA GLU A 329 -19.10 -54.55 61.20
C GLU A 329 -18.92 -54.37 62.72
N TYR A 330 -17.79 -54.89 63.21
CA TYR A 330 -16.98 -54.63 64.44
C TYR A 330 -17.56 -54.35 65.85
N ASN A 331 -16.83 -54.93 66.84
CA ASN A 331 -16.18 -54.33 68.04
C ASN A 331 -16.42 -55.15 69.33
N LEU A 332 -15.42 -55.88 69.88
CA LEU A 332 -14.28 -55.50 70.76
C LEU A 332 -14.59 -55.71 72.27
N PRO A 333 -13.57 -55.95 73.13
CA PRO A 333 -13.58 -56.88 74.27
C PRO A 333 -13.55 -56.20 75.67
N TYR A 334 -13.59 -57.01 76.73
CA TYR A 334 -13.38 -56.66 78.16
C TYR A 334 -12.16 -55.73 78.34
N ASN A 335 -12.16 -54.71 79.20
CA ASN A 335 -12.67 -54.59 80.58
C ASN A 335 -13.01 -53.13 80.92
#